data_AF-A0A3P8WLF8-F1
#
_entry.id   AF-A0A3P8WLF8-F1
#
_cell.length_a   1.000
_cell.length_b   1.000
_cell.length_c   1.000
_cell.angle_alpha   90.00
_cell.angle_beta   90.00
_cell.angle_gamma   90.00
#
_symmetry.space_group_name_H-M   'P 1'
#
loop_
_entity.id
_entity.type
_entity.pdbx_description
1 polymer ?
#
loop_
_entity_poly.entity_id
_entity_poly.type
_entity_poly.pdbx_seq_one_letter_code
_entity_poly.pdbx_strand_id
1 'polypeptide(L)'
;MNSFFSLLSVHCATQTVTHGTTSLPGQKLNPENFLPKVHAFSRTLMFASANLTGLASISFPKATTCKCGLSSLPCTDYSDTDKCAAVYFISYCSLTAPGDCAAYLHLGHRRPNMANSGLLPCIYLAFVNSIFFSLALPTVFKRNPMNDRPVFGILTQIVTDDVLKPFGKTFIPASYVKYMESAGSRVMPIRLTHTTEEYEDIFRKINGLLFIGGAVDIETSEFARVAKIFYNLALKANDKGDFFPIWGTCLGMQLLTVLVCGENLLEKTTAENIALPLNLTTEAYSSRMFRDFPEDFMKILTQEPLTGNFHHYGLTVETFQKNEMLHNFFSLLSTNTAENEAHFVSTVEGRRYPFYGVQWHPEGNRFQWNTRLNFPHSAHGAHLSSLMAEFFVNEGRKSFHHFDNPTEEASSLIYNYTPVYSANISAYDQLYFF
;
A
#
# COMPACT_ATOMS: atom_id res chain seq x y z
N MET A 1 30.36 -46.33 -17.12
CA MET A 1 29.19 -47.15 -17.47
C MET A 1 28.11 -46.90 -16.43
N ASN A 2 26.91 -46.57 -16.93
CA ASN A 2 25.60 -46.52 -16.27
C ASN A 2 25.29 -45.32 -15.36
N SER A 3 24.76 -44.29 -16.03
CA SER A 3 23.86 -43.26 -15.51
C SER A 3 22.54 -43.88 -15.04
N PHE A 4 22.10 -43.54 -13.83
CA PHE A 4 20.76 -43.86 -13.33
C PHE A 4 19.76 -42.82 -13.84
N PHE A 5 18.85 -43.24 -14.72
CA PHE A 5 17.61 -42.53 -15.03
C PHE A 5 16.52 -43.01 -14.04
N SER A 6 16.00 -42.08 -13.24
CA SER A 6 14.76 -42.29 -12.47
C SER A 6 13.60 -41.73 -13.29
N LEU A 7 12.74 -42.62 -13.79
CA LEU A 7 11.45 -42.28 -14.39
C LEU A 7 10.45 -42.00 -13.26
N LEU A 8 9.96 -40.76 -13.17
CA LEU A 8 8.76 -40.44 -12.41
C LEU A 8 7.53 -40.77 -13.26
N SER A 9 6.84 -41.87 -12.95
CA SER A 9 5.49 -42.15 -13.45
C SER A 9 4.48 -41.24 -12.77
N VAL A 10 3.84 -40.36 -13.55
CA VAL A 10 2.65 -39.61 -13.13
C VAL A 10 1.46 -40.57 -13.15
N HIS A 11 0.99 -40.98 -11.97
CA HIS A 11 -0.30 -41.65 -11.83
C HIS A 11 -1.42 -40.61 -11.88
N CYS A 12 -2.22 -40.65 -12.95
CA CYS A 12 -3.46 -39.91 -13.07
C CYS A 12 -4.55 -40.65 -12.30
N ALA A 13 -4.85 -40.21 -11.07
CA ALA A 13 -5.97 -40.74 -10.31
C ALA A 13 -7.29 -40.12 -10.83
N THR A 14 -8.02 -40.88 -11.63
CA THR A 14 -9.43 -40.62 -11.95
C THR A 14 -10.29 -40.99 -10.74
N GLN A 15 -10.82 -40.01 -10.01
CA GLN A 15 -11.89 -40.26 -9.05
C GLN A 15 -13.24 -40.33 -9.78
N THR A 16 -13.77 -41.55 -9.87
CA THR A 16 -15.17 -41.84 -10.20
C THR A 16 -16.06 -41.46 -9.02
N VAL A 17 -16.94 -40.47 -9.21
CA VAL A 17 -18.02 -40.15 -8.27
C VAL A 17 -19.16 -41.15 -8.50
N THR A 18 -19.38 -42.04 -7.52
CA THR A 18 -20.57 -42.90 -7.46
C THR A 18 -21.73 -42.12 -6.86
N HIS A 19 -22.78 -41.89 -7.64
CA HIS A 19 -24.05 -41.34 -7.18
C HIS A 19 -24.80 -42.39 -6.33
N GLY A 20 -24.92 -42.12 -5.02
CA GLY A 20 -25.85 -42.82 -4.14
C GLY A 20 -27.21 -42.13 -4.13
N THR A 21 -28.23 -42.82 -4.64
CA THR A 21 -29.64 -42.42 -4.59
C THR A 21 -30.25 -42.80 -3.24
N THR A 22 -30.77 -41.83 -2.49
CA THR A 22 -31.78 -42.05 -1.45
C THR A 22 -32.97 -41.14 -1.68
N SER A 23 -34.14 -41.77 -1.72
CA SER A 23 -35.44 -41.24 -2.09
C SER A 23 -36.08 -40.39 -0.99
N LEU A 24 -36.62 -39.23 -1.38
CA LEU A 24 -37.65 -38.46 -0.66
C LEU A 24 -39.04 -39.11 -0.84
N PRO A 25 -40.03 -38.72 -0.02
CA PRO A 25 -41.33 -38.47 -0.61
C PRO A 25 -41.93 -37.11 -0.20
N GLY A 26 -42.38 -36.36 -1.21
CA GLY A 26 -43.53 -35.47 -1.09
C GLY A 26 -43.24 -33.98 -1.19
N GLN A 27 -43.29 -33.43 -2.41
CA GLN A 27 -44.18 -32.32 -2.75
C GLN A 27 -44.19 -32.06 -4.27
N LYS A 28 -45.38 -31.71 -4.76
CA LYS A 28 -45.78 -31.61 -6.17
C LYS A 28 -45.07 -30.46 -6.89
N LEU A 29 -44.55 -30.74 -8.08
CA LEU A 29 -44.15 -29.72 -9.08
C LEU A 29 -45.30 -29.50 -10.07
N ASN A 30 -45.51 -28.24 -10.45
CA ASN A 30 -46.31 -27.81 -11.59
C ASN A 30 -45.35 -27.11 -12.58
N PRO A 31 -45.20 -27.57 -13.84
CA PRO A 31 -44.34 -26.91 -14.81
C PRO A 31 -45.18 -26.08 -15.78
N GLU A 32 -44.83 -24.82 -15.99
CA GLU A 32 -44.91 -24.21 -17.31
C GLU A 32 -44.16 -22.88 -17.34
N ASN A 33 -43.30 -22.76 -18.37
CA ASN A 33 -43.01 -21.57 -19.17
C ASN A 33 -41.58 -21.00 -19.23
N PHE A 34 -41.10 -20.99 -20.49
CA PHE A 34 -40.12 -20.13 -21.17
C PHE A 34 -38.59 -20.35 -21.02
N LEU A 35 -38.04 -21.02 -22.04
CA LEU A 35 -36.79 -20.66 -22.74
C LEU A 35 -36.94 -19.27 -23.44
N PRO A 36 -35.89 -18.52 -23.87
CA PRO A 36 -34.68 -19.07 -24.52
C PRO A 36 -33.32 -18.30 -24.43
N LYS A 37 -32.27 -19.05 -24.84
CA LYS A 37 -31.05 -18.64 -25.61
C LYS A 37 -30.05 -17.64 -25.01
N VAL A 38 -28.80 -18.11 -24.81
CA VAL A 38 -27.58 -17.41 -25.27
C VAL A 38 -26.52 -18.43 -25.74
N HIS A 39 -26.07 -18.27 -27.00
CA HIS A 39 -24.84 -18.83 -27.54
C HIS A 39 -23.69 -17.88 -27.22
N ALA A 40 -22.56 -18.37 -26.70
CA ALA A 40 -21.26 -17.74 -26.93
C ALA A 40 -20.13 -18.75 -26.73
N PHE A 41 -19.36 -18.91 -27.81
CA PHE A 41 -18.06 -19.58 -27.87
C PHE A 41 -17.05 -18.88 -26.96
N SER A 42 -16.25 -19.65 -26.21
CA SER A 42 -14.90 -19.22 -25.82
C SER A 42 -13.95 -20.39 -26.05
N ARG A 43 -13.11 -20.27 -27.09
CA ARG A 43 -11.96 -21.13 -27.30
C ARG A 43 -10.82 -20.60 -26.45
N THR A 44 -10.36 -21.43 -25.51
CA THR A 44 -9.10 -21.30 -24.80
C THR A 44 -7.94 -21.37 -25.80
N LEU A 45 -7.12 -20.33 -25.86
CA LEU A 45 -5.80 -20.36 -26.49
C LEU A 45 -4.76 -20.58 -25.39
N MET A 46 -4.24 -21.79 -25.30
CA MET A 46 -2.97 -22.08 -24.65
C MET A 46 -1.85 -21.61 -25.59
N PHE A 47 -0.98 -20.72 -25.12
CA PHE A 47 0.31 -20.48 -25.77
C PHE A 47 1.34 -21.42 -25.16
N ALA A 48 1.71 -22.46 -25.93
CA ALA A 48 2.95 -23.18 -25.76
C ALA A 48 4.05 -22.43 -26.54
N SER A 49 5.18 -22.20 -25.87
CA SER A 49 6.38 -21.63 -26.46
C SER A 49 7.05 -22.64 -27.39
N ALA A 50 7.20 -22.27 -28.66
CA ALA A 50 8.07 -22.97 -29.60
C ALA A 50 8.93 -21.95 -30.35
N ASN A 51 10.22 -21.99 -30.08
CA ASN A 51 11.27 -21.34 -30.85
C ASN A 51 11.23 -21.86 -32.29
N LEU A 52 11.10 -20.98 -33.28
CA LEU A 52 11.50 -21.26 -34.66
C LEU A 52 11.92 -19.96 -35.34
N THR A 53 13.20 -19.92 -35.68
CA THR A 53 13.87 -18.99 -36.58
C THR A 53 13.27 -19.09 -37.98
N GLY A 54 12.84 -17.97 -38.56
CA GLY A 54 12.40 -17.92 -39.95
C GLY A 54 11.96 -16.53 -40.38
N LEU A 55 12.79 -15.88 -41.20
CA LEU A 55 12.48 -14.64 -41.92
C LEU A 55 11.27 -14.85 -42.84
N ALA A 56 10.20 -14.10 -42.61
CA ALA A 56 9.14 -13.91 -43.60
C ALA A 56 8.65 -12.45 -43.52
N SER A 57 8.96 -11.70 -44.58
CA SER A 57 8.46 -10.37 -44.86
C SER A 57 6.94 -10.41 -45.10
N ILE A 58 6.17 -9.72 -44.26
CA ILE A 58 4.75 -9.44 -44.49
C ILE A 58 4.57 -7.94 -44.62
N SER A 59 4.20 -7.54 -45.83
CA SER A 59 3.79 -6.20 -46.23
C SER A 59 2.41 -5.84 -45.69
N PHE A 60 2.29 -4.69 -45.03
CA PHE A 60 0.99 -4.10 -44.65
C PHE A 60 0.53 -3.04 -45.68
N PRO A 61 -0.76 -2.96 -46.02
CA PRO A 61 -1.29 -1.98 -46.96
C PRO A 61 -1.31 -0.56 -46.39
N LYS A 62 -1.08 0.41 -47.29
CA LYS A 62 -1.11 1.85 -47.04
C LYS A 62 -2.53 2.38 -46.84
N ALA A 63 -2.59 3.39 -45.96
CA ALA A 63 -3.47 4.55 -45.91
C ALA A 63 -4.84 4.43 -45.22
N THR A 64 -4.97 5.12 -44.08
CA THR A 64 -5.88 6.27 -43.99
C THR A 64 -5.36 7.31 -42.99
N THR A 65 -5.37 8.56 -43.44
CA THR A 65 -4.98 9.81 -42.78
C THR A 65 -5.80 10.11 -41.52
N CYS A 66 -5.14 10.38 -40.39
CA CYS A 66 -5.74 11.13 -39.28
C CYS A 66 -5.44 12.63 -39.45
N LYS A 67 -6.50 13.41 -39.71
CA LYS A 67 -6.47 14.87 -39.66
C LYS A 67 -6.47 15.32 -38.19
N CYS A 68 -5.39 15.95 -37.72
CA CYS A 68 -5.46 16.83 -36.55
C CYS A 68 -5.89 18.22 -37.04
N GLY A 69 -7.11 18.62 -36.70
CA GLY A 69 -7.58 19.99 -36.91
C GLY A 69 -6.97 20.92 -35.87
N LEU A 70 -6.14 21.87 -36.32
CA LEU A 70 -5.77 23.04 -35.55
C LEU A 70 -6.66 24.20 -36.02
N SER A 71 -7.49 24.70 -35.12
CA SER A 71 -8.23 25.96 -35.31
C SER A 71 -7.25 27.12 -35.24
N SER A 72 -7.07 27.80 -36.36
CA SER A 72 -6.42 29.10 -36.47
C SER A 72 -7.33 30.20 -35.94
N LEU A 73 -6.89 30.94 -34.93
CA LEU A 73 -7.35 32.30 -34.65
C LEU A 73 -6.29 33.28 -35.19
N PRO A 74 -6.67 34.36 -35.89
CA PRO A 74 -5.71 35.34 -36.40
C PRO A 74 -5.33 36.34 -35.30
N CYS A 75 -4.02 36.52 -35.07
CA CYS A 75 -3.49 37.67 -34.35
C CYS A 75 -3.31 38.83 -35.33
N THR A 76 -4.00 39.94 -35.09
CA THR A 76 -3.71 41.25 -35.69
C THR A 76 -3.19 42.20 -34.62
N ASP A 77 -2.03 42.78 -34.93
CA ASP A 77 -1.40 44.00 -34.43
C ASP A 77 -0.90 44.16 -32.98
N TYR A 78 0.33 44.70 -32.94
CA TYR A 78 1.20 45.02 -31.82
C TYR A 78 0.76 46.27 -31.05
N SER A 79 0.88 46.26 -29.72
CA SER A 79 1.57 47.33 -28.97
C SER A 79 1.86 46.93 -27.51
N ASP A 80 3.16 46.99 -27.18
CA ASP A 80 3.77 47.22 -25.86
C ASP A 80 3.71 46.19 -24.71
N THR A 81 4.86 45.53 -24.60
CA THR A 81 5.74 45.37 -23.41
C THR A 81 5.29 44.57 -22.18
N ASP A 82 6.18 43.62 -21.88
CA ASP A 82 6.47 42.96 -20.62
C ASP A 82 5.62 41.76 -20.17
N LYS A 83 6.36 40.66 -19.97
CA LYS A 83 6.02 39.39 -19.32
C LYS A 83 5.41 38.31 -20.22
N CYS A 84 6.28 37.53 -20.86
CA CYS A 84 6.03 36.10 -21.02
C CYS A 84 7.32 35.33 -20.73
N ALA A 85 7.30 34.64 -19.59
CA ALA A 85 8.32 33.71 -19.16
C ALA A 85 8.51 32.60 -20.21
N ALA A 86 9.78 32.26 -20.48
CA ALA A 86 10.15 31.15 -21.32
C ALA A 86 9.62 29.84 -20.75
N VAL A 87 8.65 29.22 -21.44
CA VAL A 87 8.28 27.82 -21.20
C VAL A 87 9.30 26.95 -21.94
N TYR A 88 10.19 26.31 -21.19
CA TYR A 88 11.08 25.28 -21.72
C TYR A 88 10.30 24.00 -21.96
N PHE A 89 10.09 23.65 -23.23
CA PHE A 89 9.69 22.29 -23.61
C PHE A 89 10.95 21.46 -23.88
N ILE A 90 11.31 20.60 -22.92
CA ILE A 90 12.29 19.53 -23.12
C ILE A 90 11.57 18.39 -23.82
N SER A 91 11.74 18.27 -25.13
CA SER A 91 11.41 17.03 -25.84
C SER A 91 12.62 16.10 -25.81
N TYR A 92 12.49 15.02 -25.05
CA TYR A 92 13.38 13.87 -25.14
C TYR A 92 13.22 13.23 -26.52
N CYS A 93 14.22 13.38 -27.39
CA CYS A 93 14.38 12.55 -28.59
C CYS A 93 15.56 11.61 -28.38
N SER A 94 15.24 10.35 -28.13
CA SER A 94 16.17 9.24 -27.99
C SER A 94 16.78 8.88 -29.35
N LEU A 95 18.11 8.98 -29.43
CA LEU A 95 19.03 8.15 -30.23
C LEU A 95 18.51 7.59 -31.57
N THR A 96 18.93 8.20 -32.67
CA THR A 96 19.19 7.48 -33.93
C THR A 96 20.57 7.85 -34.48
N ALA A 97 21.28 6.83 -34.97
CA ALA A 97 22.65 6.85 -35.44
C ALA A 97 22.86 7.74 -36.69
N PRO A 98 24.11 8.15 -37.01
CA PRO A 98 24.38 9.10 -38.09
C PRO A 98 24.33 8.38 -39.45
N GLY A 99 23.45 8.83 -40.34
CA GLY A 99 23.35 8.35 -41.70
C GLY A 99 22.67 9.39 -42.59
N ASP A 100 23.50 10.07 -43.39
CA ASP A 100 23.22 10.79 -44.63
C ASP A 100 21.77 11.15 -44.97
N CYS A 101 21.47 12.45 -44.93
CA CYS A 101 20.47 13.06 -45.80
C CYS A 101 20.95 14.44 -46.23
N ALA A 102 21.68 14.48 -47.34
CA ALA A 102 21.90 15.69 -48.12
C ALA A 102 20.59 16.06 -48.83
N ALA A 103 19.96 17.16 -48.42
CA ALA A 103 18.88 17.79 -49.18
C ALA A 103 19.38 19.12 -49.74
N TYR A 104 19.64 19.11 -51.05
CA TYR A 104 19.88 20.29 -51.87
C TYR A 104 18.64 21.20 -51.84
N LEU A 105 18.81 22.46 -51.46
CA LEU A 105 17.86 23.53 -51.76
C LEU A 105 18.61 24.61 -52.55
N HIS A 106 18.40 24.58 -53.87
CA HIS A 106 18.79 25.64 -54.78
C HIS A 106 17.97 26.89 -54.47
N LEU A 107 18.59 27.88 -53.84
CA LEU A 107 18.08 29.25 -53.80
C LEU A 107 18.86 30.08 -54.81
N GLY A 108 18.15 30.54 -55.83
CA GLY A 108 18.65 31.48 -56.82
C GLY A 108 18.73 32.90 -56.26
N HIS A 109 19.81 33.59 -56.65
CA HIS A 109 19.91 35.04 -56.84
C HIS A 109 20.03 35.94 -55.60
N ARG A 110 21.28 36.25 -55.23
CA ARG A 110 22.00 37.53 -55.49
C ARG A 110 23.04 37.76 -54.38
N ARG A 111 24.31 37.93 -54.76
CA ARG A 111 25.32 38.56 -53.90
C ARG A 111 25.08 40.07 -53.85
N PRO A 112 25.54 40.75 -52.79
CA PRO A 112 26.77 41.50 -52.95
C PRO A 112 27.81 41.21 -51.87
N ASN A 113 29.04 41.52 -52.24
CA ASN A 113 30.27 41.32 -51.48
C ASN A 113 30.29 42.13 -50.18
N MET A 114 30.83 41.53 -49.12
CA MET A 114 31.51 42.27 -48.06
C MET A 114 32.62 41.42 -47.45
N ALA A 115 33.70 42.10 -47.08
CA ALA A 115 35.03 41.58 -46.87
C ALA A 115 35.27 40.94 -45.48
N ASN A 116 36.37 40.17 -45.43
CA ASN A 116 37.15 39.70 -44.28
C ASN A 116 36.86 40.34 -42.90
N SER A 117 36.50 39.50 -41.92
CA SER A 117 37.17 39.35 -40.61
C SER A 117 36.27 38.55 -39.66
N GLY A 118 36.63 37.31 -39.28
CA GLY A 118 35.80 36.59 -38.31
C GLY A 118 36.22 35.18 -37.89
N LEU A 119 37.41 34.70 -38.27
CA LEU A 119 37.81 33.29 -38.00
C LEU A 119 38.61 33.07 -36.71
N LEU A 120 38.80 34.08 -35.86
CA LEU A 120 39.52 33.95 -34.58
C LEU A 120 38.68 33.95 -33.28
N PRO A 121 37.39 34.35 -33.18
CA PRO A 121 36.67 34.26 -31.90
C PRO A 121 36.05 32.87 -31.64
N CYS A 122 35.82 32.06 -32.67
CA CYS A 122 35.05 30.81 -32.54
C CYS A 122 35.85 29.63 -31.97
N ILE A 123 37.19 29.68 -32.01
CA ILE A 123 38.03 28.57 -31.51
C ILE A 123 38.25 28.70 -30.00
N TYR A 124 38.22 29.91 -29.43
CA TYR A 124 38.40 30.12 -27.99
C TYR A 124 37.16 29.72 -27.16
N LEU A 125 35.95 29.93 -27.69
CA LEU A 125 34.69 29.55 -27.05
C LEU A 125 34.40 28.04 -27.07
N ALA A 126 35.00 27.29 -28.00
CA ALA A 126 34.87 25.83 -28.07
C ALA A 126 35.78 25.11 -27.06
N PHE A 127 36.98 25.65 -26.79
CA PHE A 127 37.94 25.05 -25.86
C PHE A 127 37.64 25.35 -24.38
N VAL A 128 37.04 26.49 -24.05
CA VAL A 128 36.65 26.79 -22.66
C VAL A 128 35.41 25.98 -22.26
N ASN A 129 34.45 25.76 -23.17
CA ASN A 129 33.27 24.94 -22.87
C ASN A 129 33.58 23.43 -22.75
N SER A 130 34.61 22.92 -23.42
CA SER A 130 34.99 21.50 -23.34
C SER A 130 35.81 21.15 -22.09
N ILE A 131 36.41 22.14 -21.42
CA ILE A 131 37.08 21.95 -20.12
C ILE A 131 36.08 22.02 -18.95
N PHE A 132 34.98 22.79 -19.08
CA PHE A 132 33.93 22.86 -18.05
C PHE A 132 32.91 21.70 -18.11
N PHE A 133 32.82 20.97 -19.22
CA PHE A 133 31.90 19.83 -19.35
C PHE A 133 32.47 18.49 -18.81
N SER A 134 33.74 18.43 -18.40
CA SER A 134 34.40 17.17 -18.02
C SER A 134 34.58 16.94 -16.52
N LEU A 135 33.95 17.75 -15.65
CA LEU A 135 34.04 17.61 -14.18
C LEU A 135 32.71 17.47 -13.45
N ALA A 136 31.60 17.27 -14.17
CA ALA A 136 30.38 16.75 -13.56
C ALA A 136 30.56 15.25 -13.30
N LEU A 137 31.36 14.90 -12.29
CA LEU A 137 31.30 13.58 -11.68
C LEU A 137 29.84 13.33 -11.31
N PRO A 138 29.21 12.21 -11.73
CA PRO A 138 27.89 11.89 -11.25
C PRO A 138 27.99 11.83 -9.73
N THR A 139 27.31 12.76 -9.05
CA THR A 139 27.07 12.65 -7.62
C THR A 139 26.33 11.33 -7.47
N VAL A 140 27.05 10.28 -7.07
CA VAL A 140 26.43 9.03 -6.67
C VAL A 140 25.51 9.42 -5.55
N PHE A 141 24.21 9.49 -5.84
CA PHE A 141 23.17 9.69 -4.85
C PHE A 141 23.32 8.51 -3.90
N LYS A 142 24.01 8.71 -2.77
CA LYS A 142 24.04 7.73 -1.69
C LYS A 142 22.63 7.71 -1.11
N ARG A 143 21.75 6.91 -1.73
CA ARG A 143 20.51 6.51 -1.10
C ARG A 143 20.93 5.82 0.19
N ASN A 144 20.41 6.28 1.33
CA ASN A 144 20.58 5.54 2.57
C ASN A 144 20.15 4.10 2.30
N PRO A 145 20.91 3.09 2.76
CA PRO A 145 20.51 1.70 2.57
C PRO A 145 19.09 1.53 3.13
N MET A 146 18.25 0.80 2.42
CA MET A 146 16.88 0.48 2.84
C MET A 146 16.74 -1.04 2.81
N ASN A 147 15.95 -1.59 3.72
CA ASN A 147 15.54 -2.99 3.68
C ASN A 147 14.39 -3.16 2.68
N ASP A 148 14.67 -3.67 1.49
CA ASP A 148 13.66 -3.90 0.45
C ASP A 148 12.83 -5.18 0.66
N ARG A 149 13.07 -5.93 1.75
CA ARG A 149 12.36 -7.18 2.07
C ARG A 149 11.81 -7.18 3.51
N PRO A 150 11.08 -6.14 3.96
CA PRO A 150 10.68 -6.03 5.36
C PRO A 150 9.70 -7.14 5.76
N VAL A 151 9.85 -7.64 6.99
CA VAL A 151 8.92 -8.56 7.65
C VAL A 151 8.22 -7.82 8.78
N PHE A 152 6.89 -7.70 8.73
CA PHE A 152 6.11 -7.08 9.78
C PHE A 152 5.50 -8.12 10.70
N GLY A 153 5.65 -7.88 12.00
CA GLY A 153 4.92 -8.61 13.02
C GLY A 153 3.46 -8.17 13.06
N ILE A 154 2.53 -9.11 13.12
CA ILE A 154 1.13 -8.84 13.46
C ILE A 154 0.78 -9.60 14.73
N LEU A 155 0.40 -8.88 15.77
CA LEU A 155 0.00 -9.48 17.04
C LEU A 155 -1.36 -10.17 16.91
N THR A 156 -1.45 -11.44 17.29
CA THR A 156 -2.72 -12.19 17.22
C THR A 156 -3.73 -11.69 18.25
N GLN A 157 -5.01 -11.70 17.93
CA GLN A 157 -6.12 -11.40 18.84
C GLN A 157 -6.65 -12.67 19.53
N ILE A 158 -7.21 -12.53 20.74
CA ILE A 158 -7.78 -13.66 21.49
C ILE A 158 -9.14 -14.01 20.91
N VAL A 159 -9.41 -15.30 20.69
CA VAL A 159 -10.74 -15.79 20.33
C VAL A 159 -11.67 -15.72 21.54
N THR A 160 -12.63 -14.80 21.51
CA THR A 160 -13.68 -14.66 22.55
C THR A 160 -14.96 -15.41 22.19
N ASP A 161 -15.32 -15.43 20.91
CA ASP A 161 -16.57 -16.02 20.43
C ASP A 161 -16.55 -17.55 20.44
N ASP A 162 -17.56 -18.17 21.07
CA ASP A 162 -17.64 -19.63 21.21
C ASP A 162 -17.63 -20.37 19.88
N VAL A 163 -18.23 -19.79 18.84
CA VAL A 163 -18.26 -20.39 17.49
C VAL A 163 -16.87 -20.46 16.85
N LEU A 164 -15.93 -19.62 17.28
CA LEU A 164 -14.57 -19.55 16.74
C LEU A 164 -13.57 -20.40 17.54
N LYS A 165 -13.88 -20.73 18.81
CA LYS A 165 -13.00 -21.53 19.69
C LYS A 165 -12.54 -22.88 19.10
N PRO A 166 -13.36 -23.61 18.32
CA PRO A 166 -12.91 -24.86 17.70
C PRO A 166 -11.77 -24.69 16.69
N PHE A 167 -11.53 -23.48 16.15
CA PHE A 167 -10.53 -23.23 15.12
C PHE A 167 -9.17 -22.81 15.67
N GLY A 168 -9.12 -22.22 16.87
CA GLY A 168 -7.87 -21.80 17.50
C GLY A 168 -8.10 -20.94 18.74
N LYS A 169 -7.02 -20.63 19.46
CA LYS A 169 -7.07 -19.78 20.67
C LYS A 169 -6.86 -18.31 20.35
N THR A 170 -6.06 -18.04 19.34
CA THR A 170 -5.87 -16.69 18.82
C THR A 170 -6.05 -16.65 17.31
N PHE A 171 -6.25 -15.45 16.77
CA PHE A 171 -6.50 -15.27 15.35
C PHE A 171 -5.93 -13.96 14.80
N ILE A 172 -5.82 -13.88 13.48
CA ILE A 172 -5.56 -12.64 12.73
C ILE A 172 -6.57 -12.57 11.58
N PRO A 173 -7.37 -11.50 11.46
CA PRO A 173 -8.16 -11.28 10.26
C PRO A 173 -7.26 -11.15 9.03
N ALA A 174 -7.59 -11.91 7.98
CA ALA A 174 -6.77 -11.95 6.77
C ALA A 174 -6.68 -10.58 6.08
N SER A 175 -7.59 -9.63 6.35
CA SER A 175 -7.51 -8.26 5.85
C SER A 175 -6.24 -7.55 6.29
N TYR A 176 -5.79 -7.71 7.54
CA TYR A 176 -4.53 -7.11 8.01
C TYR A 176 -3.31 -7.70 7.31
N VAL A 177 -3.32 -9.01 7.04
CA VAL A 177 -2.25 -9.68 6.29
C VAL A 177 -2.20 -9.13 4.86
N LYS A 178 -3.35 -9.15 4.15
CA LYS A 178 -3.47 -8.66 2.77
C LYS A 178 -3.10 -7.18 2.66
N TYR A 179 -3.48 -6.38 3.65
CA TYR A 179 -3.14 -4.96 3.74
C TYR A 179 -1.62 -4.75 3.72
N MET A 180 -0.89 -5.42 4.62
CA MET A 180 0.56 -5.32 4.69
C MET A 180 1.27 -5.88 3.47
N GLU A 181 0.82 -7.04 2.95
CA GLU A 181 1.42 -7.65 1.76
C GLU A 181 1.22 -6.81 0.50
N SER A 182 0.09 -6.12 0.39
CA SER A 182 -0.21 -5.29 -0.77
C SER A 182 0.74 -4.11 -0.97
N ALA A 183 1.45 -3.70 0.08
CA ALA A 183 2.48 -2.65 0.05
C ALA A 183 3.92 -3.19 -0.10
N GLY A 184 4.06 -4.51 -0.38
CA GLY A 184 5.35 -5.15 -0.63
C GLY A 184 6.12 -5.52 0.62
N SER A 185 5.42 -5.99 1.65
CA SER A 185 6.02 -6.60 2.85
C SER A 185 5.63 -8.07 2.99
N ARG A 186 6.27 -8.76 3.94
CA ARG A 186 5.88 -10.10 4.40
C ARG A 186 5.40 -10.02 5.84
N VAL A 187 4.60 -10.98 6.27
CA VAL A 187 4.00 -10.97 7.61
C VAL A 187 4.47 -12.17 8.43
N MET A 188 4.80 -11.90 9.70
CA MET A 188 5.00 -12.89 10.75
C MET A 188 3.87 -12.77 11.79
N PRO A 189 3.05 -13.81 12.00
CA PRO A 189 2.08 -13.83 13.10
C PRO A 189 2.81 -13.95 14.45
N ILE A 190 2.52 -13.06 15.39
CA ILE A 190 3.08 -13.06 16.73
C ILE A 190 2.03 -13.59 17.71
N ARG A 191 2.22 -14.83 18.17
CA ARG A 191 1.34 -15.46 19.16
C ARG A 191 1.52 -14.83 20.54
N LEU A 192 0.47 -14.90 21.36
CA LEU A 192 0.44 -14.34 22.72
C LEU A 192 1.10 -15.23 23.79
N THR A 193 1.51 -16.43 23.43
CA THR A 193 1.99 -17.46 24.37
C THR A 193 3.51 -17.57 24.46
N HIS A 194 4.28 -16.73 23.75
CA HIS A 194 5.74 -16.78 23.81
C HIS A 194 6.28 -16.24 25.15
N THR A 195 7.51 -16.62 25.48
CA THR A 195 8.24 -16.05 26.62
C THR A 195 8.75 -14.64 26.27
N THR A 196 9.19 -13.89 27.28
CA THR A 196 9.80 -12.56 27.08
C THR A 196 11.03 -12.64 26.18
N GLU A 197 11.88 -13.64 26.38
CA GLU A 197 13.10 -13.86 25.60
C GLU A 197 12.78 -14.15 24.12
N GLU A 198 11.74 -14.94 23.87
CA GLU A 198 11.24 -15.20 22.52
C GLU A 198 10.67 -13.92 21.88
N TYR A 199 9.97 -13.07 22.62
CA TYR A 199 9.52 -11.77 22.09
C TYR A 199 10.67 -10.83 21.76
N GLU A 200 11.70 -10.77 22.60
CA GLU A 200 12.91 -10.00 22.32
C GLU A 200 13.64 -10.52 21.08
N ASP A 201 13.62 -11.83 20.88
CA ASP A 201 14.19 -12.47 19.70
C ASP A 201 13.41 -12.19 18.42
N ILE A 202 12.09 -12.30 18.47
CA ILE A 202 11.19 -11.88 17.38
C ILE A 202 11.43 -10.41 17.04
N PHE A 203 11.50 -9.54 18.05
CA PHE A 203 11.70 -8.10 17.85
C PHE A 203 12.94 -7.78 17.02
N ARG A 204 14.07 -8.47 17.26
CA ARG A 204 15.32 -8.27 16.51
C ARG A 204 15.26 -8.73 15.05
N LYS A 205 14.24 -9.52 14.68
CA LYS A 205 14.11 -10.18 13.38
C LYS A 205 13.09 -9.53 12.45
N ILE A 206 12.12 -8.80 13.02
CA ILE A 206 11.05 -8.11 12.28
C ILE A 206 11.36 -6.61 12.13
N ASN A 207 10.74 -5.94 11.16
CA ASN A 207 11.05 -4.57 10.77
C ASN A 207 10.01 -3.53 11.20
N GLY A 208 8.97 -3.98 11.90
CA GLY A 208 7.87 -3.15 12.36
C GLY A 208 6.75 -4.01 12.90
N LEU A 209 5.82 -3.37 13.62
CA LEU A 209 4.77 -4.08 14.35
C LEU A 209 3.39 -3.46 14.16
N LEU A 210 2.40 -4.32 13.93
CA LEU A 210 1.01 -3.93 13.80
C LEU A 210 0.18 -4.44 15.00
N PHE A 211 -0.40 -3.50 15.75
CA PHE A 211 -1.48 -3.75 16.69
C PHE A 211 -2.81 -3.61 15.97
N ILE A 212 -3.50 -4.75 15.83
CA ILE A 212 -4.77 -4.82 15.10
C ILE A 212 -5.97 -4.44 15.99
N GLY A 213 -7.10 -4.16 15.35
CA GLY A 213 -8.38 -3.97 16.03
C GLY A 213 -8.85 -5.25 16.75
N GLY A 214 -9.84 -5.09 17.63
CA GLY A 214 -10.38 -6.18 18.44
C GLY A 214 -11.27 -5.65 19.56
N ALA A 215 -11.68 -6.55 20.46
CA ALA A 215 -12.58 -6.24 21.57
C ALA A 215 -12.10 -6.82 22.92
N VAL A 216 -10.82 -7.17 23.02
CA VAL A 216 -10.23 -7.66 24.27
C VAL A 216 -9.96 -6.51 25.24
N ASP A 217 -9.87 -6.82 26.53
CA ASP A 217 -9.56 -5.85 27.57
C ASP A 217 -8.18 -5.18 27.34
N ILE A 218 -8.13 -3.86 27.37
CA ILE A 218 -6.95 -3.10 26.95
C ILE A 218 -5.86 -3.00 28.03
N GLU A 219 -6.15 -3.42 29.26
CA GLU A 219 -5.24 -3.31 30.40
C GLU A 219 -4.74 -4.68 30.87
N THR A 220 -5.62 -5.68 30.83
CA THR A 220 -5.41 -6.98 31.46
C THR A 220 -5.27 -8.15 30.48
N SER A 221 -5.59 -7.95 29.20
CA SER A 221 -5.48 -9.03 28.21
C SER A 221 -4.02 -9.38 27.89
N GLU A 222 -3.81 -10.62 27.43
CA GLU A 222 -2.51 -11.05 26.90
C GLU A 222 -2.08 -10.23 25.68
N PHE A 223 -3.04 -9.70 24.89
CA PHE A 223 -2.75 -8.77 23.81
C PHE A 223 -2.11 -7.48 24.33
N ALA A 224 -2.70 -6.87 25.37
CA ALA A 224 -2.16 -5.68 26.02
C ALA A 224 -0.78 -5.94 26.64
N ARG A 225 -0.62 -7.07 27.33
CA ARG A 225 0.65 -7.48 27.94
C ARG A 225 1.77 -7.60 26.89
N VAL A 226 1.53 -8.31 25.79
CA VAL A 226 2.54 -8.53 24.74
C VAL A 226 2.82 -7.25 23.97
N ALA A 227 1.79 -6.47 23.63
CA ALA A 227 1.97 -5.16 23.01
C ALA A 227 2.85 -4.23 23.86
N LYS A 228 2.68 -4.23 25.19
CA LYS A 228 3.53 -3.46 26.12
C LYS A 228 5.00 -3.88 26.06
N ILE A 229 5.29 -5.18 25.90
CA ILE A 229 6.67 -5.69 25.73
C ILE A 229 7.29 -5.07 24.47
N PHE A 230 6.62 -5.22 23.33
CA PHE A 230 7.12 -4.69 22.06
C PHE A 230 7.19 -3.16 22.02
N TYR A 231 6.22 -2.45 22.60
CA TYR A 231 6.25 -1.00 22.74
C TYR A 231 7.50 -0.53 23.49
N ASN A 232 7.82 -1.16 24.61
CA ASN A 232 9.03 -0.84 25.39
C ASN A 232 10.32 -1.17 24.63
N LEU A 233 10.35 -2.26 23.86
CA LEU A 233 11.49 -2.60 23.01
C LEU A 233 11.68 -1.56 21.91
N ALA A 234 10.60 -1.17 21.24
CA ALA A 234 10.62 -0.15 20.20
C ALA A 234 11.06 1.22 20.72
N LEU A 235 10.59 1.65 21.90
CA LEU A 235 11.08 2.88 22.54
C LEU A 235 12.60 2.84 22.74
N LYS A 236 13.09 1.77 23.38
CA LYS A 236 14.53 1.58 23.65
C LYS A 236 15.37 1.52 22.37
N ALA A 237 14.86 0.88 21.32
CA ALA A 237 15.53 0.80 20.02
C ALA A 237 15.63 2.18 19.38
N ASN A 238 14.49 2.89 19.25
CA ASN A 238 14.46 4.21 18.63
C ASN A 238 15.29 5.24 19.42
N ASP A 239 15.33 5.17 20.76
CA ASP A 239 16.20 6.01 21.59
C ASP A 239 17.70 5.80 21.31
N LYS A 240 18.08 4.59 20.88
CA LYS A 240 19.44 4.23 20.46
C LYS A 240 19.71 4.47 18.97
N GLY A 241 18.74 5.03 18.23
CA GLY A 241 18.83 5.22 16.79
C GLY A 241 18.56 3.96 15.96
N ASP A 242 18.09 2.89 16.59
CA ASP A 242 17.63 1.66 15.92
C ASP A 242 16.14 1.82 15.56
N PHE A 243 15.89 2.19 14.30
CA PHE A 243 14.57 2.59 13.83
C PHE A 243 13.60 1.41 13.84
N PHE A 244 12.50 1.53 14.58
CA PHE A 244 11.46 0.49 14.65
C PHE A 244 10.05 1.10 14.71
N PRO A 245 9.24 0.99 13.65
CA PRO A 245 7.91 1.59 13.62
C PRO A 245 6.82 0.69 14.21
N ILE A 246 5.82 1.32 14.83
CA ILE A 246 4.60 0.66 15.33
C ILE A 246 3.38 1.30 14.70
N TRP A 247 2.39 0.49 14.32
CA TRP A 247 1.08 0.93 13.89
C TRP A 247 -0.02 0.36 14.77
N GLY A 248 -0.97 1.19 15.19
CA GLY A 248 -2.19 0.78 15.88
C GLY A 248 -3.44 1.06 15.05
N THR A 249 -4.30 0.05 14.87
CA THR A 249 -5.62 0.20 14.24
C THR A 249 -6.72 -0.06 15.26
N CYS A 250 -7.68 0.87 15.39
CA CYS A 250 -8.80 0.78 16.33
C CYS A 250 -8.33 0.47 17.76
N LEU A 251 -8.58 -0.74 18.30
CA LEU A 251 -8.05 -1.21 19.58
C LEU A 251 -6.53 -1.01 19.70
N GLY A 252 -5.79 -1.22 18.62
CA GLY A 252 -4.34 -1.00 18.60
C GLY A 252 -3.95 0.47 18.81
N MET A 253 -4.72 1.42 18.27
CA MET A 253 -4.49 2.85 18.53
C MET A 253 -4.87 3.20 19.96
N GLN A 254 -6.02 2.71 20.44
CA GLN A 254 -6.45 2.90 21.84
C GLN A 254 -5.36 2.42 22.80
N LEU A 255 -4.78 1.25 22.54
CA LEU A 255 -3.74 0.66 23.38
C LEU A 255 -2.45 1.49 23.35
N LEU A 256 -2.06 2.03 22.19
CA LEU A 256 -0.94 2.96 22.11
C LEU A 256 -1.15 4.18 23.00
N THR A 257 -2.36 4.74 23.06
CA THR A 257 -2.63 5.88 23.94
C THR A 257 -2.47 5.49 25.41
N VAL A 258 -3.03 4.36 25.83
CA VAL A 258 -2.88 3.81 27.20
C VAL A 258 -1.42 3.54 27.55
N LEU A 259 -0.63 3.01 26.62
CA LEU A 259 0.80 2.74 26.83
C LEU A 259 1.63 4.02 26.97
N VAL A 260 1.23 5.11 26.31
CA VAL A 260 1.91 6.40 26.38
C VAL A 260 1.60 7.14 27.68
N CYS A 261 0.31 7.25 28.07
CA CYS A 261 -0.05 7.93 29.31
C CYS A 261 0.05 7.04 30.56
N GLY A 262 0.13 5.72 30.42
CA GLY A 262 0.19 4.78 31.53
C GLY A 262 -1.12 4.59 32.29
N GLU A 263 -2.23 5.10 31.77
CA GLU A 263 -3.57 5.01 32.35
C GLU A 263 -4.65 4.90 31.25
N ASN A 264 -5.80 4.33 31.58
CA ASN A 264 -6.91 4.20 30.63
C ASN A 264 -7.77 5.47 30.61
N LEU A 265 -7.58 6.29 29.57
CA LEU A 265 -8.29 7.55 29.35
C LEU A 265 -9.37 7.45 28.26
N LEU A 266 -9.77 6.24 27.90
CA LEU A 266 -10.76 6.04 26.85
C LEU A 266 -12.16 6.41 27.33
N GLU A 267 -12.88 7.11 26.48
CA GLU A 267 -14.25 7.55 26.72
C GLU A 267 -15.18 6.99 25.64
N LYS A 268 -16.49 7.02 25.91
CA LYS A 268 -17.48 6.56 24.95
C LYS A 268 -17.53 7.52 23.76
N THR A 269 -17.09 7.04 22.61
CA THR A 269 -16.99 7.76 21.34
C THR A 269 -17.57 6.86 20.25
N THR A 270 -18.81 6.43 20.45
CA THR A 270 -19.41 5.37 19.65
C THR A 270 -19.58 5.79 18.19
N ALA A 271 -18.86 5.08 17.32
CA ALA A 271 -18.99 5.14 15.88
C ALA A 271 -18.94 3.69 15.40
N GLU A 272 -20.12 3.07 15.33
CA GLU A 272 -20.27 1.65 15.03
C GLU A 272 -20.90 1.50 13.65
N ASN A 273 -20.19 0.83 12.74
CA ASN A 273 -20.69 0.54 11.42
C ASN A 273 -20.98 1.79 10.55
N ILE A 274 -20.12 2.80 10.64
CA ILE A 274 -20.26 4.08 9.93
C ILE A 274 -18.99 4.45 9.16
N ALA A 275 -19.17 4.91 7.92
CA ALA A 275 -18.09 5.49 7.10
C ALA A 275 -18.05 7.01 7.27
N LEU A 276 -16.88 7.57 7.59
CA LEU A 276 -16.70 9.01 7.86
C LEU A 276 -15.58 9.62 7.00
N PRO A 277 -15.68 10.91 6.60
CA PRO A 277 -14.53 11.68 6.14
C PRO A 277 -13.60 11.97 7.34
N LEU A 278 -12.42 12.51 7.10
CA LEU A 278 -11.49 12.94 8.16
C LEU A 278 -11.55 14.45 8.34
N ASN A 279 -11.76 14.92 9.58
CA ASN A 279 -11.55 16.32 9.90
C ASN A 279 -10.06 16.53 10.16
N LEU A 280 -9.30 16.82 9.11
CA LEU A 280 -7.85 17.03 9.17
C LEU A 280 -7.50 18.29 9.98
N THR A 281 -6.48 18.17 10.84
CA THR A 281 -5.89 19.32 11.55
C THR A 281 -4.82 20.00 10.70
N THR A 282 -4.27 21.10 11.18
CA THR A 282 -3.11 21.74 10.55
C THR A 282 -1.86 20.86 10.57
N GLU A 283 -1.67 20.03 11.60
CA GLU A 283 -0.51 19.13 11.71
C GLU A 283 -0.49 18.05 10.62
N ALA A 284 -1.66 17.68 10.06
CA ALA A 284 -1.79 16.70 8.98
C ALA A 284 -0.97 17.05 7.73
N TYR A 285 -0.97 18.33 7.33
CA TYR A 285 -0.36 18.80 6.09
C TYR A 285 1.18 18.80 6.11
N SER A 286 1.78 18.72 7.29
CA SER A 286 3.22 18.58 7.50
C SER A 286 3.64 17.20 8.04
N SER A 287 2.66 16.32 8.26
CA SER A 287 2.87 15.00 8.89
C SER A 287 3.76 14.09 8.05
N ARG A 288 4.28 13.04 8.67
CA ARG A 288 4.97 11.96 7.92
C ARG A 288 3.95 11.09 7.21
N MET A 289 2.85 10.76 7.89
CA MET A 289 1.80 9.86 7.41
C MET A 289 1.19 10.32 6.08
N PHE A 290 0.92 11.62 5.94
CA PHE A 290 0.26 12.17 4.75
C PHE A 290 1.19 12.94 3.80
N ARG A 291 2.51 12.91 4.03
CA ARG A 291 3.48 13.70 3.26
C ARG A 291 3.42 13.44 1.76
N ASP A 292 3.29 12.16 1.40
CA ASP A 292 3.36 11.69 0.02
C ASP A 292 1.97 11.55 -0.61
N PHE A 293 0.91 11.99 0.09
CA PHE A 293 -0.44 12.00 -0.45
C PHE A 293 -0.58 13.11 -1.51
N PRO A 294 -1.22 12.85 -2.66
CA PRO A 294 -1.52 13.91 -3.61
C PRO A 294 -2.36 15.01 -2.96
N GLU A 295 -2.08 16.28 -3.27
CA GLU A 295 -2.77 17.42 -2.66
C GLU A 295 -4.30 17.34 -2.84
N ASP A 296 -4.77 16.96 -4.02
CA ASP A 296 -6.20 16.78 -4.28
C ASP A 296 -6.78 15.59 -3.52
N PHE A 297 -5.96 14.58 -3.22
CA PHE A 297 -6.39 13.46 -2.38
C PHE A 297 -6.58 13.89 -0.92
N MET A 298 -5.77 14.82 -0.40
CA MET A 298 -5.98 15.41 0.92
C MET A 298 -7.35 16.13 1.02
N LYS A 299 -7.83 16.75 -0.07
CA LYS A 299 -9.19 17.34 -0.12
C LYS A 299 -10.26 16.25 -0.12
N ILE A 300 -10.05 15.17 -0.87
CA ILE A 300 -10.97 14.01 -0.90
C ILE A 300 -11.15 13.42 0.51
N LEU A 301 -10.07 13.33 1.31
CA LEU A 301 -10.15 12.82 2.69
C LEU A 301 -11.14 13.61 3.56
N THR A 302 -11.29 14.92 3.34
CA THR A 302 -12.18 15.78 4.15
C THR A 302 -13.63 15.79 3.65
N GLN A 303 -13.89 15.29 2.44
CA GLN A 303 -15.18 15.41 1.76
C GLN A 303 -15.91 14.07 1.64
N GLU A 304 -15.19 12.98 1.45
CA GLU A 304 -15.78 11.67 1.19
C GLU A 304 -15.72 10.76 2.42
N PRO A 305 -16.77 9.94 2.67
CA PRO A 305 -16.79 8.99 3.77
C PRO A 305 -15.88 7.78 3.48
N LEU A 306 -14.57 7.95 3.64
CA LEU A 306 -13.55 6.95 3.24
C LEU A 306 -13.01 6.09 4.39
N THR A 307 -13.43 6.36 5.62
CA THR A 307 -12.91 5.67 6.80
C THR A 307 -14.00 4.87 7.52
N GLY A 308 -13.90 3.54 7.53
CA GLY A 308 -14.84 2.67 8.24
C GLY A 308 -14.56 2.65 9.74
N ASN A 309 -15.56 2.97 10.56
CA ASN A 309 -15.48 3.03 12.02
C ASN A 309 -16.37 1.95 12.65
N PHE A 310 -15.79 1.21 13.60
CA PHE A 310 -16.38 0.05 14.30
C PHE A 310 -15.90 0.01 15.75
N HIS A 311 -16.13 1.10 16.49
CA HIS A 311 -15.64 1.25 17.86
C HIS A 311 -16.66 1.92 18.78
N HIS A 312 -16.68 1.47 20.03
CA HIS A 312 -17.50 2.07 21.08
C HIS A 312 -16.75 3.10 21.93
N TYR A 313 -15.43 2.94 22.00
CA TYR A 313 -14.52 3.74 22.83
C TYR A 313 -13.44 4.37 21.97
N GLY A 314 -12.75 5.36 22.53
CA GLY A 314 -11.73 6.14 21.85
C GLY A 314 -11.29 7.31 22.73
N LEU A 315 -10.35 8.10 22.25
CA LEU A 315 -9.81 9.23 22.99
C LEU A 315 -10.50 10.52 22.52
N THR A 316 -11.10 11.27 23.45
CA THR A 316 -11.66 12.59 23.10
C THR A 316 -10.54 13.59 22.81
N VAL A 317 -10.83 14.59 21.97
CA VAL A 317 -9.86 15.65 21.67
C VAL A 317 -9.53 16.47 22.92
N GLU A 318 -10.52 16.69 23.78
CA GLU A 318 -10.34 17.38 25.06
C GLU A 318 -9.36 16.64 25.97
N THR A 319 -9.57 15.33 26.17
CA THR A 319 -8.69 14.50 27.00
C THR A 319 -7.28 14.39 26.40
N PHE A 320 -7.16 14.27 25.07
CA PHE A 320 -5.87 14.30 24.38
C PHE A 320 -5.08 15.60 24.63
N GLN A 321 -5.75 16.75 24.52
CA GLN A 321 -5.11 18.06 24.69
C GLN A 321 -4.74 18.37 26.14
N LYS A 322 -5.55 17.92 27.11
CA LYS A 322 -5.30 18.15 28.53
C LYS A 322 -4.21 17.23 29.10
N ASN A 323 -4.01 16.05 28.52
CA ASN A 323 -2.99 15.11 28.99
C ASN A 323 -1.62 15.43 28.35
N GLU A 324 -0.70 15.95 29.15
CA GLU A 324 0.64 16.35 28.68
C GLU A 324 1.44 15.19 28.06
N MET A 325 1.28 13.96 28.56
CA MET A 325 1.99 12.80 28.00
C MET A 325 1.52 12.52 26.57
N LEU A 326 0.21 12.52 26.32
CA LEU A 326 -0.34 12.30 24.99
C LEU A 326 -0.02 13.44 24.03
N HIS A 327 -0.26 14.69 24.45
CA HIS A 327 -0.03 15.87 23.60
C HIS A 327 1.46 16.05 23.22
N ASN A 328 2.38 15.74 24.14
CA ASN A 328 3.83 15.81 23.87
C ASN A 328 4.34 14.62 23.07
N PHE A 329 3.69 13.46 23.16
CA PHE A 329 4.10 12.26 22.43
C PHE A 329 3.60 12.25 20.99
N PHE A 330 2.34 12.66 20.77
CA PHE A 330 1.66 12.54 19.48
C PHE A 330 1.31 13.90 18.87
N SER A 331 1.42 13.97 17.54
CA SER A 331 0.76 14.92 16.67
C SER A 331 -0.66 14.45 16.37
N LEU A 332 -1.65 15.32 16.56
CA LEU A 332 -3.05 15.04 16.23
C LEU A 332 -3.29 15.35 14.76
N LEU A 333 -3.49 14.35 13.91
CA LEU A 333 -3.60 14.55 12.45
C LEU A 333 -5.05 14.68 11.99
N SER A 334 -5.97 13.94 12.60
CA SER A 334 -7.39 14.09 12.29
C SER A 334 -8.27 13.82 13.49
N THR A 335 -9.48 14.35 13.40
CA THR A 335 -10.55 14.16 14.38
C THR A 335 -11.84 13.77 13.69
N ASN A 336 -12.81 13.28 14.45
CA ASN A 336 -14.15 12.98 14.00
C ASN A 336 -15.16 13.22 15.12
N THR A 337 -16.44 13.24 14.77
CA THR A 337 -17.54 13.34 15.73
C THR A 337 -18.30 12.02 15.75
N ALA A 338 -18.42 11.44 16.93
CA ALA A 338 -19.13 10.19 17.16
C ALA A 338 -20.66 10.40 17.14
N GLU A 339 -21.42 9.31 17.13
CA GLU A 339 -22.90 9.36 17.13
C GLU A 339 -23.47 10.02 18.39
N ASN A 340 -22.74 9.93 19.52
CA ASN A 340 -23.07 10.60 20.77
C ASN A 340 -22.49 12.02 20.87
N GLU A 341 -22.17 12.65 19.74
CA GLU A 341 -21.60 14.00 19.61
C GLU A 341 -20.19 14.17 20.22
N ALA A 342 -19.59 13.11 20.74
CA ALA A 342 -18.24 13.17 21.28
C ALA A 342 -17.23 13.46 20.16
N HIS A 343 -16.43 14.52 20.34
CA HIS A 343 -15.35 14.88 19.41
C HIS A 343 -14.09 14.09 19.76
N PHE A 344 -13.67 13.21 18.86
CA PHE A 344 -12.63 12.22 19.14
C PHE A 344 -11.46 12.30 18.17
N VAL A 345 -10.30 11.86 18.67
CA VAL A 345 -9.06 11.69 17.93
C VAL A 345 -9.20 10.50 16.98
N SER A 346 -9.07 10.72 15.67
CA SER A 346 -9.20 9.64 14.68
C SER A 346 -7.88 9.21 14.03
N THR A 347 -6.87 10.08 13.98
CA THR A 347 -5.53 9.75 13.48
C THR A 347 -4.44 10.49 14.25
N VAL A 348 -3.38 9.78 14.64
CA VAL A 348 -2.19 10.33 15.31
C VAL A 348 -0.89 9.78 14.73
N GLU A 349 0.18 10.56 14.85
CA GLU A 349 1.55 10.09 14.64
C GLU A 349 2.48 10.58 15.75
N GLY A 350 3.49 9.81 16.13
CA GLY A 350 4.44 10.21 17.16
C GLY A 350 5.24 11.43 16.72
N ARG A 351 5.47 12.39 17.61
CA ARG A 351 6.29 13.57 17.28
C ARG A 351 7.75 13.18 17.04
N ARG A 352 8.28 12.29 17.89
CA ARG A 352 9.66 11.78 17.83
C ARG A 352 9.74 10.32 17.36
N TYR A 353 8.88 9.45 17.90
CA TYR A 353 8.91 8.02 17.61
C TYR A 353 8.08 7.69 16.37
N PRO A 354 8.47 6.69 15.56
CA PRO A 354 7.72 6.25 14.39
C PRO A 354 6.51 5.38 14.78
N PHE A 355 5.67 5.89 15.69
CA PHE A 355 4.48 5.22 16.19
C PHE A 355 3.25 5.91 15.62
N TYR A 356 2.33 5.13 15.04
CA TYR A 356 1.21 5.61 14.24
C TYR A 356 -0.08 5.00 14.75
N GLY A 357 -1.17 5.76 14.73
CA GLY A 357 -2.46 5.29 15.20
C GLY A 357 -3.60 5.79 14.32
N VAL A 358 -4.51 4.89 13.95
CA VAL A 358 -5.79 5.20 13.32
C VAL A 358 -6.91 4.54 14.11
N GLN A 359 -7.97 5.28 14.42
CA GLN A 359 -9.13 4.75 15.15
C GLN A 359 -10.06 3.96 14.19
N TRP A 360 -10.00 4.28 12.91
CA TRP A 360 -10.71 3.67 11.80
C TRP A 360 -9.90 2.52 11.15
N HIS A 361 -10.53 1.78 10.24
CA HIS A 361 -10.01 0.53 9.68
C HIS A 361 -9.60 0.65 8.19
N PRO A 362 -8.35 1.04 7.87
CA PRO A 362 -7.89 1.17 6.48
C PRO A 362 -7.84 -0.16 5.74
N GLU A 363 -7.66 -1.28 6.44
CA GLU A 363 -7.57 -2.62 5.85
C GLU A 363 -8.90 -3.08 5.25
N GLY A 364 -10.01 -2.62 5.82
CA GLY A 364 -11.35 -3.08 5.44
C GLY A 364 -11.78 -2.65 4.04
N ASN A 365 -11.39 -1.43 3.62
CA ASN A 365 -11.79 -0.83 2.34
C ASN A 365 -11.52 -1.73 1.12
N ARG A 366 -10.45 -2.54 1.16
CA ARG A 366 -10.04 -3.43 0.06
C ARG A 366 -10.36 -4.90 0.29
N PHE A 367 -10.54 -5.31 1.55
CA PHE A 367 -10.43 -6.73 1.91
C PHE A 367 -11.53 -7.29 2.80
N GLN A 368 -12.54 -6.49 3.19
CA GLN A 368 -13.69 -6.95 3.98
C GLN A 368 -15.00 -6.65 3.26
N TRP A 369 -15.75 -7.67 2.88
CA TRP A 369 -16.92 -7.56 1.99
C TRP A 369 -18.24 -7.98 2.63
N ASN A 370 -18.26 -8.23 3.94
CA ASN A 370 -19.47 -8.52 4.67
C ASN A 370 -20.48 -7.37 4.49
N THR A 371 -21.57 -7.62 3.78
CA THR A 371 -22.57 -6.61 3.38
C THR A 371 -23.31 -5.97 4.55
N ARG A 372 -23.14 -6.50 5.77
CA ARG A 372 -23.67 -5.90 7.00
C ARG A 372 -22.76 -4.82 7.56
N LEU A 373 -21.51 -4.72 7.08
CA LEU A 373 -20.50 -3.78 7.52
C LEU A 373 -20.32 -2.68 6.48
N ASN A 374 -20.24 -1.43 6.95
CA ASN A 374 -20.21 -0.23 6.13
C ASN A 374 -18.76 0.18 5.82
N PHE A 375 -18.01 -0.75 5.21
CA PHE A 375 -16.68 -0.44 4.69
C PHE A 375 -16.79 0.35 3.38
N PRO A 376 -16.05 1.46 3.23
CA PRO A 376 -16.08 2.25 2.01
C PRO A 376 -15.23 1.60 0.89
N HIS A 377 -15.91 1.02 -0.09
CA HIS A 377 -15.30 0.33 -1.25
C HIS A 377 -15.15 1.21 -2.50
N SER A 378 -15.27 2.53 -2.39
CA SER A 378 -15.05 3.43 -3.52
C SER A 378 -13.60 3.33 -4.02
N ALA A 379 -13.33 3.78 -5.25
CA ALA A 379 -11.97 3.85 -5.77
C ALA A 379 -11.05 4.67 -4.86
N HIS A 380 -11.55 5.77 -4.29
CA HIS A 380 -10.82 6.57 -3.30
C HIS A 380 -10.64 5.83 -1.98
N GLY A 381 -11.62 5.07 -1.50
CA GLY A 381 -11.49 4.23 -0.30
C GLY A 381 -10.40 3.16 -0.46
N ALA A 382 -10.37 2.51 -1.63
CA ALA A 382 -9.32 1.55 -1.97
C ALA A 382 -7.94 2.21 -2.10
N HIS A 383 -7.87 3.42 -2.70
CA HIS A 383 -6.62 4.16 -2.83
C HIS A 383 -6.08 4.63 -1.47
N LEU A 384 -6.93 5.13 -0.57
CA LEU A 384 -6.56 5.49 0.80
C LEU A 384 -5.93 4.30 1.53
N SER A 385 -6.55 3.12 1.43
CA SER A 385 -6.02 1.89 1.99
C SER A 385 -4.63 1.54 1.43
N SER A 386 -4.38 1.72 0.14
CA SER A 386 -3.05 1.50 -0.47
C SER A 386 -2.01 2.48 0.08
N LEU A 387 -2.32 3.78 0.08
CA LEU A 387 -1.38 4.82 0.52
C LEU A 387 -0.97 4.65 1.99
N MET A 388 -1.91 4.26 2.86
CA MET A 388 -1.64 4.02 4.27
C MET A 388 -0.75 2.78 4.48
N ALA A 389 -0.99 1.70 3.72
CA ALA A 389 -0.15 0.51 3.78
C ALA A 389 1.27 0.80 3.27
N GLU A 390 1.37 1.51 2.14
CA GLU A 390 2.64 1.91 1.52
C GLU A 390 3.47 2.78 2.46
N PHE A 391 2.84 3.78 3.09
CA PHE A 391 3.48 4.61 4.10
C PHE A 391 4.09 3.74 5.22
N PHE A 392 3.28 2.88 5.85
CA PHE A 392 3.77 2.10 6.99
C PHE A 392 4.83 1.07 6.60
N VAL A 393 4.69 0.41 5.44
CA VAL A 393 5.74 -0.49 4.94
C VAL A 393 7.03 0.27 4.65
N ASN A 394 6.96 1.48 4.08
CA ASN A 394 8.12 2.35 3.86
C ASN A 394 8.81 2.76 5.16
N GLU A 395 8.08 2.93 6.26
CA GLU A 395 8.68 3.12 7.58
C GLU A 395 9.48 1.89 7.99
N GLY A 396 8.96 0.67 7.81
CA GLY A 396 9.67 -0.56 8.16
C GLY A 396 10.91 -0.81 7.30
N ARG A 397 10.94 -0.33 6.05
CA ARG A 397 12.14 -0.40 5.20
C ARG A 397 13.34 0.37 5.80
N LYS A 398 13.13 1.24 6.79
CA LYS A 398 14.20 1.97 7.51
C LYS A 398 14.80 1.14 8.66
N SER A 399 14.18 0.04 9.05
CA SER A 399 14.72 -0.93 10.01
C SER A 399 15.62 -1.94 9.31
N PHE A 400 16.80 -2.21 9.88
CA PHE A 400 17.75 -3.21 9.37
C PHE A 400 17.72 -4.54 10.13
N HIS A 401 16.70 -4.73 10.98
CA HIS A 401 16.42 -6.02 11.61
C HIS A 401 16.21 -7.09 10.54
N HIS A 402 16.66 -8.32 10.81
CA HIS A 402 16.51 -9.43 9.89
C HIS A 402 16.67 -10.77 10.61
N PHE A 403 16.18 -11.82 9.97
CA PHE A 403 16.48 -13.18 10.38
C PHE A 403 17.88 -13.56 9.91
N ASP A 404 18.70 -14.10 10.81
CA ASP A 404 20.01 -14.65 10.45
C ASP A 404 19.88 -15.97 9.68
N ASN A 405 18.82 -16.74 9.95
CA ASN A 405 18.58 -18.06 9.38
C ASN A 405 17.40 -18.03 8.39
N PRO A 406 17.63 -18.22 7.08
CA PRO A 406 16.57 -18.24 6.07
C PRO A 406 15.52 -19.33 6.27
N THR A 407 15.89 -20.48 6.85
CA THR A 407 14.94 -21.56 7.15
C THR A 407 14.02 -21.18 8.30
N GLU A 408 14.57 -20.51 9.31
CA GLU A 408 13.76 -19.96 10.41
C GLU A 408 12.78 -18.93 9.86
N GLU A 409 13.28 -17.95 9.10
CA GLU A 409 12.45 -16.94 8.44
C GLU A 409 11.31 -17.59 7.66
N ALA A 410 11.64 -18.53 6.75
CA ALA A 410 10.65 -19.21 5.93
C ALA A 410 9.57 -19.92 6.76
N SER A 411 9.93 -20.52 7.90
CA SER A 411 8.99 -21.21 8.80
C SER A 411 8.17 -20.27 9.71
N SER A 412 8.65 -19.05 9.94
CA SER A 412 7.98 -18.05 10.79
C SER A 412 6.91 -17.25 10.05
N LEU A 413 6.93 -17.21 8.71
CA LEU A 413 6.03 -16.38 7.92
C LEU A 413 4.59 -16.93 7.88
N ILE A 414 3.66 -16.01 7.62
CA ILE A 414 2.21 -16.29 7.46
C ILE A 414 1.91 -17.33 6.37
N TYR A 415 2.83 -17.53 5.41
CA TYR A 415 2.71 -18.50 4.32
C TYR A 415 2.60 -19.96 4.79
N ASN A 416 2.97 -20.26 6.03
CA ASN A 416 2.82 -21.60 6.63
C ASN A 416 1.43 -21.84 7.22
N TYR A 417 0.53 -20.86 7.14
CA TYR A 417 -0.80 -20.91 7.73
C TYR A 417 -1.86 -20.82 6.63
N THR A 418 -2.98 -21.51 6.82
CA THR A 418 -4.12 -21.47 5.89
C THR A 418 -5.27 -20.74 6.55
N PRO A 419 -5.82 -19.67 5.96
CA PRO A 419 -6.95 -18.96 6.54
C PRO A 419 -8.24 -19.78 6.35
N VAL A 420 -9.14 -19.68 7.32
CA VAL A 420 -10.48 -20.27 7.29
C VAL A 420 -11.48 -19.22 6.80
N TYR A 421 -12.39 -19.63 5.92
CA TYR A 421 -13.53 -18.79 5.54
C TYR A 421 -14.49 -18.64 6.73
N SER A 422 -14.77 -17.40 7.11
CA SER A 422 -15.46 -17.07 8.37
C SER A 422 -16.61 -16.06 8.22
N ALA A 423 -16.95 -15.65 6.99
CA ALA A 423 -17.96 -14.61 6.75
C ALA A 423 -19.36 -14.99 7.26
N ASN A 424 -19.64 -16.29 7.40
CA ASN A 424 -20.91 -16.81 7.91
C ASN A 424 -20.98 -16.87 9.45
N ILE A 425 -19.85 -16.80 10.14
CA ILE A 425 -19.75 -16.98 11.60
C ILE A 425 -19.05 -15.83 12.33
N SER A 426 -18.58 -14.81 11.60
CA SER A 426 -17.89 -13.65 12.16
C SER A 426 -18.09 -12.40 11.30
N ALA A 427 -17.56 -11.26 11.76
CA ALA A 427 -17.50 -10.02 10.99
C ALA A 427 -16.53 -10.10 9.80
N TYR A 428 -15.55 -11.01 9.84
CA TYR A 428 -14.45 -11.08 8.89
C TYR A 428 -14.67 -12.13 7.81
N ASP A 429 -14.26 -11.85 6.58
CA ASP A 429 -14.36 -12.80 5.46
C ASP A 429 -13.50 -14.06 5.68
N GLN A 430 -12.27 -13.85 6.16
CA GLN A 430 -11.28 -14.90 6.41
C GLN A 430 -10.47 -14.61 7.67
N LEU A 431 -10.15 -15.67 8.42
CA LEU A 431 -9.35 -15.61 9.65
C LEU A 431 -8.23 -16.65 9.59
N TYR A 432 -7.01 -16.24 9.95
CA TYR A 432 -5.94 -17.17 10.33
C TYR A 432 -6.09 -17.50 11.81
N PHE A 433 -6.03 -18.78 12.18
CA PHE A 433 -6.11 -19.24 13.58
C PHE A 433 -4.79 -19.86 14.04
N PHE A 434 -4.49 -19.76 15.34
CA PHE A 434 -3.24 -20.21 15.96
C PHE A 434 -3.45 -20.91 17.30
#